data_AF-A0A938GBV1-F1
#
_entry.id   AF-A0A938GBV1-F1
#
_cell.length_a   1.000
_cell.length_b   1.000
_cell.length_c   1.000
_cell.angle_alpha   90.00
_cell.angle_beta   90.00
_cell.angle_gamma   90.00
#
_symmetry.space_group_name_H-M   'P 1'
#
loop_
_entity.id
_entity.type
_entity.pdbx_description
1 polymer ?
#
loop_
_entity_poly.entity_id
_entity_poly.type
_entity_poly.pdbx_seq_one_letter_code
_entity_poly.pdbx_strand_id
1 'polypeptide(L)'
;MSASFSRDGARILTGSFDRTARLWDSKNGSMLLTLNTTVAPVTSAVLSQDDKIVVARADGIVTQWQPGSAEQMVTWEEEEKRAQERWTQLHRDYRNRWKNSAPPARAIRE
;
A
#
# COMPACT_ATOMS: atom_id res chain seq x y z
N MET A 1 0.73 19.18 4.39
CA MET A 1 2.17 19.31 4.64
C MET A 1 2.49 18.52 5.89
N SER A 2 3.51 17.67 5.86
CA SER A 2 3.88 16.79 6.98
C SER A 2 5.39 16.63 7.06
N ALA A 3 5.89 16.36 8.26
CA ALA A 3 7.27 15.99 8.50
C ALA A 3 7.32 14.93 9.61
N SER A 4 8.15 13.90 9.44
CA SER A 4 8.34 12.84 10.43
C SER A 4 9.80 12.40 10.48
N PHE A 5 10.26 11.98 11.66
CA PHE A 5 11.57 11.34 11.83
C PHE A 5 11.46 9.83 11.60
N SER A 6 12.55 9.22 11.13
CA SER A 6 12.74 7.77 11.26
C SER A 6 12.82 7.38 12.74
N ARG A 7 12.59 6.10 13.02
CA ARG A 7 12.58 5.60 14.41
C ARG A 7 13.92 5.77 15.13
N ASP A 8 15.02 5.62 14.39
CA ASP A 8 16.39 5.84 14.88
C ASP A 8 16.80 7.32 14.87
N GLY A 9 15.92 8.22 14.41
CA GLY A 9 16.17 9.64 14.26
C GLY A 9 17.15 10.01 13.15
N ALA A 10 17.73 9.04 12.44
CA ALA A 10 18.78 9.28 11.44
C ALA A 10 18.27 9.96 10.17
N ARG A 11 16.96 9.83 9.87
CA ARG A 11 16.36 10.37 8.65
C ARG A 11 15.12 11.20 8.97
N ILE A 12 14.83 12.15 8.08
CA ILE A 12 13.61 12.96 8.12
C ILE A 12 12.86 12.75 6.82
N LEU A 13 11.57 12.48 6.88
CA LEU A 13 10.69 12.41 5.73
C LEU A 13 9.77 13.62 5.74
N THR A 14 9.70 14.34 4.63
CA THR A 14 8.83 15.51 4.47
C THR A 14 7.88 15.29 3.29
N GLY A 15 6.59 15.56 3.49
CA GLY A 15 5.57 15.54 2.45
C GLY A 15 5.06 16.97 2.15
N SER A 16 5.07 17.34 0.88
CA SER A 16 4.80 18.71 0.43
C SER A 16 3.65 18.80 -0.57
N PHE A 17 2.98 19.95 -0.57
CA PHE A 17 1.95 20.26 -1.56
C PHE A 17 2.53 20.53 -2.96
N ASP A 18 3.85 20.62 -3.09
CA ASP A 18 4.56 20.63 -4.39
C ASP A 18 4.53 19.26 -5.11
N ARG A 19 3.76 18.30 -4.58
CA ARG A 19 3.60 16.92 -5.08
C ARG A 19 4.83 16.04 -4.86
N THR A 20 5.74 16.45 -3.99
CA THR A 20 6.92 15.68 -3.64
C THR A 20 6.90 15.20 -2.18
N ALA A 21 7.45 14.01 -1.97
CA ALA A 21 7.94 13.58 -0.67
C ALA A 21 9.46 13.48 -0.73
N ARG A 22 10.17 13.98 0.28
CA ARG A 22 11.63 14.04 0.29
C ARG A 22 12.16 13.41 1.56
N LEU A 23 13.21 12.60 1.42
CA LEU A 23 13.92 11.98 2.52
C LEU A 23 15.25 12.70 2.71
N TRP A 24 15.60 12.98 3.95
CA TRP A 24 16.78 13.74 4.33
C TRP A 24 17.60 12.96 5.36
N ASP A 25 18.92 13.12 5.31
CA ASP A 25 19.81 12.74 6.39
C ASP A 25 19.72 13.81 7.50
N SER A 26 19.38 13.38 8.71
CA SER A 26 19.18 14.28 9.86
C SER A 26 20.48 14.92 10.37
N LYS A 27 21.63 14.28 10.14
CA LYS A 27 22.92 14.70 10.72
C LYS A 27 23.55 15.81 9.89
N ASN A 28 23.47 15.70 8.58
CA ASN A 28 24.10 16.65 7.66
C ASN A 28 23.12 17.46 6.81
N GLY A 29 21.81 17.17 6.89
CA GLY A 29 20.78 17.88 6.13
C GLY A 29 20.76 17.55 4.64
N SER A 30 21.50 16.54 4.19
CA SER A 30 21.56 16.16 2.78
C SER A 30 20.28 15.49 2.36
N MET A 31 19.82 15.80 1.15
CA MET A 31 18.68 15.11 0.55
C MET A 31 19.11 13.73 0.05
N LEU A 32 18.49 12.69 0.59
CA LEU A 32 18.76 11.29 0.23
C LEU A 32 17.89 10.82 -0.93
N LEU A 33 16.65 11.30 -1.00
CA LEU A 33 15.67 10.88 -1.99
C LEU A 33 14.63 11.97 -2.25
N THR A 34 14.20 12.07 -3.51
CA THR A 34 12.98 12.78 -3.90
C THR A 34 12.01 11.82 -4.58
N LEU A 35 10.84 11.65 -3.99
CA LEU A 35 9.71 10.94 -4.55
C LEU A 35 8.76 11.95 -5.18
N ASN A 36 8.64 11.92 -6.49
CA ASN A 36 7.70 12.76 -7.22
C ASN A 36 6.44 11.96 -7.53
N THR A 37 5.31 12.43 -7.03
CA THR A 37 4.03 11.75 -7.27
C THR A 37 3.34 12.21 -8.55
N THR A 38 3.80 13.33 -9.14
CA THR A 38 3.33 14.06 -10.35
C THR A 38 1.84 14.41 -10.46
N VAL A 39 0.96 13.65 -9.81
CA VAL A 39 -0.49 13.63 -10.00
C VAL A 39 -1.21 14.49 -8.96
N ALA A 40 -0.81 14.45 -7.69
CA ALA A 40 -1.55 15.09 -6.61
C ALA A 40 -0.65 15.55 -5.45
N PRO A 41 -1.03 16.62 -4.72
CA PRO A 41 -0.32 17.07 -3.52
C PRO A 41 -0.16 15.95 -2.48
N VAL A 42 1.00 15.91 -1.82
CA VAL A 42 1.22 14.99 -0.69
C VAL A 42 0.59 15.58 0.57
N THR A 43 -0.41 14.87 1.10
CA THR A 43 -1.12 15.27 2.31
C THR A 43 -0.40 14.76 3.56
N SER A 44 0.12 13.53 3.50
CA SER A 44 0.87 12.89 4.58
C SER A 44 1.98 11.99 4.03
N ALA A 45 3.10 11.91 4.73
CA ALA A 45 4.20 11.01 4.42
C ALA A 45 4.79 10.46 5.72
N VAL A 46 4.90 9.13 5.82
CA VAL A 46 5.39 8.43 7.02
C VAL A 46 6.41 7.35 6.67
N LEU A 47 7.34 7.12 7.60
CA LEU A 47 8.26 5.99 7.58
C LEU A 47 7.67 4.85 8.42
N SER A 48 7.68 3.63 7.87
CA SER A 48 7.37 2.42 8.60
C SER A 48 8.58 1.97 9.45
N GLN A 49 8.36 0.96 10.31
CA GLN A 49 9.44 0.42 11.16
C GLN A 49 10.56 -0.27 10.36
N ASP A 50 10.26 -0.71 9.14
CA ASP A 50 11.16 -1.37 8.20
C ASP A 50 11.64 -0.42 7.08
N ASP A 51 11.72 0.89 7.37
CA ASP A 51 12.22 1.94 6.46
C ASP A 51 11.44 2.12 5.15
N LYS A 52 10.24 1.54 5.04
CA LYS A 52 9.35 1.79 3.91
C LYS A 52 8.71 3.16 4.05
N ILE A 53 8.59 3.85 2.93
CA ILE A 53 7.93 5.15 2.85
C ILE A 53 6.49 4.91 2.41
N VAL A 54 5.54 5.45 3.17
CA VAL A 54 4.13 5.49 2.78
C VAL A 54 3.74 6.94 2.55
N VAL A 55 3.21 7.22 1.36
CA VAL A 55 2.79 8.56 0.93
C VAL A 55 1.29 8.53 0.68
N ALA A 56 0.55 9.36 1.42
CA ALA A 56 -0.86 9.63 1.16
C ALA A 56 -0.99 10.94 0.37
N ARG A 57 -1.85 10.92 -0.64
CA ARG A 57 -2.06 12.02 -1.56
C ARG A 57 -3.48 12.57 -1.46
N ALA A 58 -3.68 13.77 -2.00
CA ALA A 58 -4.98 14.45 -1.98
C ALA A 58 -6.05 13.79 -2.87
N ASP A 59 -5.64 12.97 -3.85
CA ASP A 59 -6.55 12.20 -4.72
C ASP A 59 -7.09 10.93 -4.04
N GLY A 60 -6.73 10.68 -2.78
CA GLY A 60 -7.14 9.49 -2.02
C GLY A 60 -6.24 8.27 -2.27
N ILE A 61 -5.26 8.37 -3.17
CA ILE A 61 -4.33 7.27 -3.43
C ILE A 61 -3.23 7.30 -2.37
N VAL A 62 -2.96 6.11 -1.82
CA VAL A 62 -1.80 5.86 -0.95
C VAL A 62 -0.82 4.99 -1.73
N THR A 63 0.45 5.39 -1.72
CA THR A 63 1.54 4.63 -2.33
C THR A 63 2.56 4.23 -1.28
N GLN A 64 3.10 3.03 -1.44
CA GLN A 64 4.20 2.51 -0.64
C GLN A 64 5.45 2.37 -1.50
N TRP A 65 6.59 2.76 -0.93
CA TRP A 65 7.89 2.71 -1.58
C TRP A 65 8.94 2.11 -0.65
N GLN A 66 9.86 1.31 -1.20
CA GLN A 66 10.97 0.71 -0.46
C GLN A 66 12.31 1.30 -0.95
N PRO A 67 13.12 1.92 -0.06
CA PRO A 67 14.45 2.39 -0.43
C PRO A 67 15.38 1.26 -0.84
N GLY A 68 16.04 1.41 -1.98
CA GLY A 68 17.03 0.44 -2.49
C GLY A 68 16.44 -0.70 -3.33
N SER A 69 15.12 -0.85 -3.38
CA SER A 69 14.44 -1.70 -4.36
C SER A 69 13.94 -0.82 -5.49
N ALA A 70 14.63 -0.82 -6.62
CA ALA A 70 14.34 0.07 -7.75
C ALA A 70 12.94 -0.13 -8.37
N GLU A 71 12.14 -1.09 -7.91
CA GLU A 71 11.02 -1.62 -8.69
C GLU A 71 9.67 -1.67 -7.97
N GLN A 72 9.59 -1.43 -6.66
CA GLN A 72 8.32 -1.61 -5.94
C GLN A 72 7.67 -0.30 -5.50
N MET A 73 6.87 0.26 -6.41
CA MET A 73 5.80 1.19 -6.07
C MET A 73 4.48 0.41 -6.07
N VAL A 74 3.84 0.29 -4.91
CA VAL A 74 2.55 -0.39 -4.79
C VAL A 74 1.49 0.65 -4.45
N THR A 75 0.40 0.66 -5.22
CA THR A 75 -0.77 1.51 -4.97
C THR A 75 -1.81 0.70 -4.21
N TRP A 76 -2.41 1.29 -3.18
CA TRP A 76 -3.40 0.57 -2.36
C TRP A 76 -4.70 0.26 -3.11
N GLU A 77 -5.06 1.03 -4.15
CA GLU A 77 -6.20 0.73 -5.02
C GLU A 77 -6.02 -0.57 -5.80
N GLU A 78 -4.82 -0.83 -6.31
CA GLU A 78 -4.51 -2.09 -7.01
C GLU A 78 -4.52 -3.28 -6.06
N GLU A 79 -3.97 -3.12 -4.85
CA GLU A 79 -4.00 -4.17 -3.82
C GLU A 79 -5.42 -4.45 -3.32
N GLU A 80 -6.26 -3.44 -3.18
CA GLU A 80 -7.68 -3.61 -2.84
C GLU A 80 -8.43 -4.37 -3.94
N LYS A 81 -8.23 -4.00 -5.22
CA LYS A 81 -8.81 -4.73 -6.36
C LYS A 81 -8.34 -6.19 -6.39
N ARG A 82 -7.04 -6.44 -6.22
CA ARG A 82 -6.47 -7.79 -6.13
C ARG A 82 -7.06 -8.59 -4.97
N ALA A 83 -7.25 -7.96 -3.81
CA ALA A 83 -7.87 -8.59 -2.65
C ALA A 83 -9.33 -8.97 -2.93
N GLN A 84 -10.09 -8.07 -3.59
CA GLN A 84 -11.48 -8.31 -3.96
C GLN A 84 -11.63 -9.43 -5.00
N GLU A 85 -10.76 -9.48 -6.01
CA GLU A 85 -10.72 -10.54 -7.01
C GLU A 85 -10.38 -11.89 -6.37
N ARG A 86 -9.34 -11.91 -5.52
CA ARG A 86 -8.93 -13.12 -4.80
C ARG A 86 -10.04 -13.65 -3.90
N TRP A 87 -10.75 -12.78 -3.19
CA TRP A 87 -11.88 -13.16 -2.37
C TRP A 87 -13.01 -13.76 -3.21
N THR A 88 -13.34 -13.12 -4.33
CA THR A 88 -14.38 -13.58 -5.26
C THR A 88 -14.05 -14.96 -5.83
N GLN A 89 -12.78 -15.18 -6.19
CA GLN A 89 -12.29 -16.46 -6.69
C GLN A 89 -12.39 -17.55 -5.62
N LEU A 90 -11.92 -17.27 -4.40
CA LEU A 90 -12.04 -18.21 -3.26
C LEU A 90 -13.49 -18.56 -2.95
N HIS A 91 -14.38 -17.57 -2.97
CA HIS A 91 -15.80 -17.78 -2.69
C HIS A 91 -16.46 -18.63 -3.80
N ARG A 92 -16.07 -18.42 -5.06
CA ARG A 92 -16.50 -19.25 -6.20
C ARG A 92 -16.00 -20.69 -6.07
N ASP A 93 -14.73 -20.87 -5.73
CA ASP A 93 -14.11 -22.19 -5.59
C ASP A 93 -14.70 -22.96 -4.41
N TYR A 94 -14.95 -22.29 -3.28
CA TYR A 94 -15.64 -22.88 -2.13
C TYR A 94 -17.06 -23.31 -2.48
N ARG A 95 -17.83 -22.46 -3.17
CA ARG A 95 -19.18 -22.79 -3.65
C ARG A 95 -19.17 -23.99 -4.60
N ASN A 96 -18.23 -24.05 -5.53
CA ASN A 96 -18.11 -25.14 -6.49
C ASN A 96 -17.70 -26.44 -5.80
N ARG A 97 -16.78 -26.37 -4.83
CA ARG A 97 -16.39 -27.51 -4.00
C ARG A 97 -17.60 -28.06 -3.25
N TRP A 98 -18.37 -27.20 -2.59
CA TRP A 98 -19.57 -27.61 -1.86
C TRP A 98 -20.60 -28.28 -2.76
N LYS A 99 -20.84 -27.74 -3.96
CA LYS A 99 -21.75 -28.35 -4.95
C LYS A 99 -21.26 -29.72 -5.42
N ASN A 100 -19.95 -29.92 -5.55
CA ASN A 100 -19.37 -31.17 -6.05
C ASN A 100 -19.09 -32.20 -4.94
N SER A 101 -19.21 -31.81 -3.66
CA SER A 101 -19.04 -32.71 -2.51
C SER A 101 -20.33 -32.96 -1.71
N ALA A 102 -21.46 -32.36 -2.11
CA ALA A 102 -22.75 -32.69 -1.53
C ALA A 102 -23.23 -34.08 -2.01
N PRO A 103 -23.60 -35.01 -1.11
CA PRO A 103 -24.24 -36.26 -1.54
C PRO A 103 -25.57 -35.94 -2.23
N PRO A 104 -26.00 -36.71 -3.25
CA PRO A 104 -27.29 -36.48 -3.90
C PRO A 104 -28.39 -36.56 -2.85
N ALA A 105 -29.26 -35.54 -2.83
CA ALA A 105 -30.39 -35.50 -1.91
C ALA A 105 -31.22 -36.78 -2.10
N ARG A 106 -31.27 -37.64 -1.06
CA ARG A 106 -32.19 -38.77 -1.06
C ARG A 106 -33.61 -38.21 -1.04
N ALA A 107 -34.34 -38.43 -2.12
CA ALA A 107 -35.78 -38.21 -2.17
C ALA A 107 -36.42 -39.11 -1.09
N ILE A 108 -36.92 -38.50 -0.02
CA ILE A 108 -37.78 -39.17 0.94
C ILE A 108 -39.14 -39.27 0.25
N ARG A 109 -39.50 -40.48 -0.21
CA ARG A 109 -40.89 -40.81 -0.55
C ARG A 109 -41.58 -41.21 0.75
N GLU A 110 -42.76 -40.62 0.96
CA GLU A 110 -43.70 -40.86 2.07
C GLU A 110 -44.19 -42.31 2.12
#